data_AF-A0A851RLL9-F1
#
_entry.id   AF-A0A851RLL9-F1
#
_cell.length_a   1.000
_cell.length_b   1.000
_cell.length_c   1.000
_cell.angle_alpha   90.00
_cell.angle_beta   90.00
_cell.angle_gamma   90.00
#
_symmetry.space_group_name_H-M   'P 1'
#
loop_
_entity.id
_entity.type
_entity.pdbx_description
1 polymer ?
#
loop_
_entity_poly.entity_id
_entity_poly.type
_entity_poly.pdbx_seq_one_letter_code
_entity_poly.pdbx_strand_id
1 'polypeptide(L)' 'SASGGKLLVVPMDESHWLSLHLLLVPLSQKGHQIVTMAPEANSSLEASTHYALKRYPVPLCRDELRACV' A
#
# COMPACT_ATOMS: atom_id res chain seq x y z
N SER A 1 -4.66 -23.63 -14.96
CA SER A 1 -4.71 -22.78 -13.76
C SER A 1 -3.97 -21.49 -14.07
N ALA A 2 -4.61 -20.33 -13.93
CA ALA A 2 -3.87 -19.06 -13.93
C ALA A 2 -3.31 -18.87 -12.51
N SER A 3 -2.00 -18.97 -12.34
CA SER A 3 -1.35 -18.64 -11.07
C SER A 3 -1.40 -17.12 -10.89
N GLY A 4 -1.84 -16.64 -9.72
CA GLY A 4 -1.94 -15.22 -9.44
C GLY A 4 -0.59 -14.51 -9.62
N GLY A 5 -0.61 -13.35 -10.30
CA GLY A 5 0.57 -12.53 -10.53
C GLY A 5 1.07 -11.79 -9.29
N LYS A 6 2.29 -11.23 -9.36
CA LYS A 6 2.86 -10.36 -8.33
C LYS A 6 2.46 -8.90 -8.59
N LEU A 7 1.94 -8.22 -7.58
CA LEU A 7 1.57 -6.79 -7.65
C LEU A 7 2.44 -5.96 -6.70
N LEU A 8 2.92 -4.83 -7.22
CA LEU A 8 3.49 -3.74 -6.43
C LEU A 8 2.47 -2.61 -6.37
N VAL A 9 2.23 -2.10 -5.17
CA VAL A 9 1.27 -1.04 -4.87
C VAL A 9 1.98 0.11 -4.17
N VAL A 10 1.77 1.33 -4.67
CA VAL A 10 2.28 2.56 -4.06
C VAL A 10 1.09 3.51 -3.85
N PRO A 11 0.59 3.66 -2.61
CA PRO A 11 -0.51 4.57 -2.32
C PRO A 11 -0.03 6.03 -2.28
N MET A 12 -0.84 6.93 -2.83
CA MET A 12 -0.56 8.37 -2.88
C MET A 12 -1.14 9.14 -1.66
N ASP A 13 -2.29 8.73 -1.09
CA ASP A 13 -2.88 9.34 0.12
C ASP A 13 -3.83 8.39 0.89
N GLU A 14 -4.42 8.88 2.00
CA GLU A 14 -5.35 8.14 2.87
C GLU A 14 -6.66 7.69 2.20
N SER A 15 -7.38 8.62 1.54
CA SER A 15 -8.71 8.35 0.99
C SER A 15 -8.64 7.40 -0.21
N HIS A 16 -7.60 7.58 -1.03
CA HIS A 16 -7.33 6.74 -2.19
C HIS A 16 -6.77 5.38 -1.75
N TRP A 17 -5.99 5.32 -0.67
CA TRP A 17 -5.53 4.06 -0.09
C TRP A 17 -6.68 3.19 0.39
N LEU A 18 -7.68 3.75 1.09
CA LEU A 18 -8.81 2.96 1.60
C LEU A 18 -9.58 2.28 0.45
N SER A 19 -9.81 3.01 -0.64
CA SER A 19 -10.44 2.46 -1.84
C SER A 19 -9.61 1.35 -2.47
N LEU A 20 -8.29 1.53 -2.53
CA LEU A 20 -7.38 0.52 -3.06
C LEU A 20 -7.33 -0.73 -2.17
N HIS A 21 -7.36 -0.55 -0.85
CA HIS A 21 -7.32 -1.62 0.14
C HIS A 21 -8.47 -2.61 -0.04
N LEU A 22 -9.67 -2.11 -0.36
CA LEU A 22 -10.85 -2.94 -0.67
C LEU A 22 -10.63 -3.85 -1.89
N LEU A 23 -9.75 -3.48 -2.82
CA LEU A 23 -9.40 -4.29 -3.99
C LEU A 23 -8.28 -5.31 -3.69
N LEU A 24 -7.41 -5.04 -2.72
CA LEU A 24 -6.30 -5.94 -2.39
C LEU A 24 -6.78 -7.26 -1.77
N VAL A 25 -7.85 -7.23 -0.98
CA VAL A 25 -8.43 -8.41 -0.34
C VAL A 25 -8.86 -9.47 -1.37
N PRO A 26 -9.73 -9.17 -2.36
CA PRO A 26 -10.12 -10.17 -3.36
C PRO A 26 -8.97 -10.58 -4.29
N LEU A 27 -7.97 -9.73 -4.53
CA LEU A 27 -6.78 -10.09 -5.29
C LEU A 27 -5.90 -11.09 -4.52
N SER A 28 -5.69 -10.87 -3.23
CA SER A 28 -4.98 -11.80 -2.35
C SER A 28 -5.66 -13.17 -2.33
N GLN A 29 -7.00 -13.21 -2.21
CA GLN A 29 -7.79 -14.44 -2.25
C GLN A 29 -7.71 -15.19 -3.58
N LYS A 30 -7.46 -14.48 -4.69
CA LYS A 30 -7.22 -15.06 -6.02
C LYS A 30 -5.78 -15.57 -6.20
N GLY A 31 -4.96 -15.54 -5.14
CA GLY A 31 -3.58 -16.02 -5.14
C GLY A 31 -2.55 -15.02 -5.62
N HIS A 32 -2.90 -13.72 -5.70
CA HIS A 32 -1.92 -12.68 -6.01
C HIS A 32 -1.02 -12.40 -4.80
N GLN A 33 0.29 -12.32 -5.05
CA GLN A 33 1.24 -11.83 -4.05
C GLN A 33 1.32 -10.31 -4.17
N ILE A 34 0.96 -9.60 -3.09
CA ILE A 34 0.84 -8.15 -3.09
C ILE A 34 1.89 -7.57 -2.15
N VAL A 35 2.64 -6.57 -2.64
CA VAL A 35 3.56 -5.77 -1.84
C VAL A 35 3.14 -4.31 -1.95
N THR A 36 2.93 -3.67 -0.80
CA THR A 36 2.59 -2.26 -0.69
C THR A 36 3.79 -1.49 -0.15
N MET A 37 4.12 -0.34 -0.75
CA MET A 37 5.21 0.52 -0.33
C MET A 37 4.70 1.88 0.14
N ALA A 38 5.09 2.32 1.33
CA ALA A 38 4.69 3.63 1.86
C ALA A 38 5.86 4.34 2.56
N PRO A 39 5.88 5.67 2.63
CA PRO A 39 6.83 6.40 3.46
C PRO A 39 6.69 6.03 4.94
N GLU A 40 7.78 6.06 5.72
CA GLU A 40 7.73 5.87 7.18
C GLU A 40 6.83 6.89 7.89
N ALA A 41 6.73 8.10 7.34
CA ALA A 41 5.85 9.15 7.85
C ALA A 41 4.35 8.87 7.64
N ASN A 42 3.99 7.88 6.82
CA ASN A 42 2.60 7.51 6.55
C ASN A 42 2.10 6.47 7.57
N SER A 43 1.24 6.90 8.49
CA SER A 43 0.65 6.07 9.56
C SER A 43 -0.63 5.34 9.17
N SER A 44 -1.15 5.58 7.97
CA SER A 44 -2.49 5.12 7.57
C SER A 44 -2.49 3.71 6.98
N LEU A 45 -1.30 3.18 6.73
CA LEU A 45 -1.08 1.81 6.30
C LEU A 45 -0.65 0.95 7.48
N GLU A 46 -1.54 0.05 7.87
CA GLU A 46 -1.27 -0.99 8.85
C GLU A 46 -0.84 -2.30 8.17
N ALA A 47 -0.21 -3.18 8.96
CA ALA A 47 0.10 -4.52 8.51
C ALA A 47 -1.18 -5.32 8.23
N SER A 48 -1.18 -6.14 7.17
CA SER A 48 -2.31 -6.96 6.76
C SER A 48 -1.85 -8.35 6.40
N THR A 49 -2.75 -9.34 6.52
CA THR A 49 -2.52 -10.70 5.99
C THR A 49 -2.64 -10.75 4.47
N HIS A 50 -3.20 -9.72 3.83
CA HIS A 50 -3.50 -9.69 2.39
C HIS A 50 -2.38 -9.09 1.52
N TYR A 51 -1.45 -8.35 2.12
CA TYR A 51 -0.30 -7.77 1.42
C TYR A 51 0.88 -7.58 2.38
N ALA A 52 2.10 -7.61 1.85
CA ALA A 52 3.29 -7.24 2.60
C ALA A 52 3.47 -5.71 2.55
N LEU A 53 3.65 -5.07 3.71
CA LEU A 53 3.94 -3.64 3.79
C LEU A 53 5.44 -3.41 3.91
N LYS A 54 6.00 -2.60 3.01
CA LYS A 54 7.37 -2.10 3.08
C LYS A 54 7.35 -0.60 3.31
N ARG A 55 8.09 -0.14 4.32
CA ARG A 55 8.28 1.28 4.56
C ARG A 55 9.65 1.73 4.05
N TYR A 56 9.73 2.95 3.54
CA TYR A 56 10.98 3.56 3.10
C TYR A 56 11.19 4.91 3.77
N PRO A 57 12.44 5.25 4.14
CA PRO A 57 12.75 6.52 4.75
C PRO A 57 12.58 7.64 3.71
N VAL A 58 11.97 8.74 4.12
CA VAL A 58 11.87 9.97 3.34
C VAL A 58 12.44 11.12 4.15
N PRO A 59 13.27 12.00 3.56
CA PRO A 59 13.80 13.20 4.23
C PRO A 59 12.75 14.32 4.32
N LEU A 60 11.46 13.96 4.41
CA LEU A 60 10.32 14.86 4.32
C LEU A 60 9.53 14.82 5.64
N CYS A 61 9.23 15.99 6.21
CA CYS A 61 8.36 16.06 7.39
C CYS A 61 6.93 15.62 7.02
N ARG A 62 6.20 15.03 7.97
CA ARG A 62 4.83 14.52 7.77
C ARG A 62 3.90 15.57 7.12
N ASP A 63 4.11 16.85 7.45
CA ASP A 63 3.31 17.96 6.94
C ASP A 63 3.65 18.32 5.48
N GLU A 64 4.88 18.10 5.02
CA GLU A 64 5.25 18.28 3.61
C GLU A 64 4.72 17.14 2.73
N LEU A 65 4.64 15.92 3.27
CA LEU A 65 4.02 14.78 2.57
C LEU A 65 2.52 15.01 2.30
N ARG A 66 1.87 15.79 3.17
CA ARG A 66 0.47 16.24 2.99
C ARG A 66 0.34 17.40 2.02
N ALA A 67 1.41 18.16 1.79
CA ALA A 67 1.42 19.38 0.99
C ALA A 67 1.97 19.20 -0.44
N CYS A 68 2.73 18.13 -0.72
CA CYS A 68 3.30 17.85 -2.03
C CYS A 68 2.35 17.08 -2.98
N VAL A 69 1.04 17.22 -2.82
CA VAL A 69 0.02 16.62 -3.70
C VAL A 69 -0.96 17.70 -4.15
#